data_AF-A0A9E1XTT7-F1
#
_entry.id   AF-A0A9E1XTT7-F1
#
_cell.length_a   1.000
_cell.length_b   1.000
_cell.length_c   1.000
_cell.angle_alpha   90.00
_cell.angle_beta   90.00
_cell.angle_gamma   90.00
#
_symmetry.space_group_name_H-M   'P 1'
#
loop_
_entity.id
_entity.type
_entity.pdbx_description
1 polymer ?
#
loop_
_entity_poly.entity_id
_entity_poly.type
_entity_poly.pdbx_seq_one_letter_code
_entity_poly.pdbx_strand_id
1 'polypeptide(L)'
;MKKKSLIIIIIFSLQILCLTACSTENGSDSQLVGNNGDNSPSNTGNLSNNSDIESDKDGNENENDPEYLEKNWTNSSHADSYVQDNSGNNNRCAQCHAPTNWMPSMDEMPESCFSCKFEINDPDPYISEEDWAHIPCRTCHKLDKKDNVLPEIFWLEIAQIDEYASVATTDELCQKCHISTNKFVGHPGTIVGGAHEEYQCVGCHDAHSNTASCGATECHDLNVAADPPIEGHDEDHQNVSCAACHDSGDYEVGPMDEGQWITYITDSENMDELYPFTSHNIVLEVVCDRCHFPDNPWGLSGEIVQE
;
A
#
# COMPACT_ATOMS: atom_id res chain seq x y z
N MET A 1 45.70 46.22 39.49
CA MET A 1 46.03 47.54 38.90
C MET A 1 46.21 47.32 37.39
N LYS A 2 45.48 48.01 36.49
CA LYS A 2 45.93 49.21 35.69
C LYS A 2 47.34 49.00 35.06
N LYS A 3 47.69 49.25 33.79
CA LYS A 3 47.18 49.93 32.55
C LYS A 3 48.05 49.40 31.36
N LYS A 4 47.82 49.54 30.04
CA LYS A 4 46.76 50.12 29.16
C LYS A 4 46.83 49.46 27.74
N SER A 5 45.74 49.54 27.00
CA SER A 5 45.43 49.19 25.59
C SER A 5 46.30 49.78 24.47
N LEU A 6 46.24 49.21 23.25
CA LEU A 6 46.17 50.00 22.00
C LEU A 6 45.35 49.30 20.91
N ILE A 7 44.62 50.10 20.12
CA ILE A 7 43.75 49.76 18.99
C ILE A 7 44.26 50.53 17.77
N ILE A 8 44.24 49.93 16.57
CA ILE A 8 44.08 50.52 15.21
C ILE A 8 43.89 49.29 14.28
N ILE A 9 42.83 49.06 13.49
CA ILE A 9 41.93 49.85 12.62
C ILE A 9 42.39 49.93 11.14
N ILE A 10 41.66 49.19 10.29
CA ILE A 10 41.39 49.39 8.84
C ILE A 10 42.54 49.22 7.84
N ILE A 11 42.31 48.37 6.82
CA ILE A 11 42.20 48.76 5.40
C ILE A 11 41.32 47.72 4.66
N PHE A 12 40.44 48.23 3.80
CA PHE A 12 39.45 47.50 2.98
C PHE A 12 40.05 47.22 1.58
N SER A 13 39.23 46.78 0.60
CA SER A 13 39.49 46.77 -0.87
C SER A 13 40.39 45.63 -1.41
N LEU A 14 40.19 45.02 -2.60
CA LEU A 14 39.08 45.05 -3.59
C LEU A 14 39.34 44.04 -4.76
N GLN A 15 38.39 43.10 -5.00
CA GLN A 15 38.10 42.44 -6.32
C GLN A 15 39.26 41.66 -7.02
N ILE A 16 39.13 40.98 -8.18
CA ILE A 16 38.06 40.88 -9.20
C ILE A 16 38.05 39.51 -9.95
N LEU A 17 36.96 39.27 -10.68
CA LEU A 17 36.65 38.22 -11.67
C LEU A 17 37.79 37.45 -12.38
N CYS A 18 37.50 36.19 -12.70
CA CYS A 18 37.67 35.64 -14.05
C CYS A 18 36.40 34.89 -14.51
N LEU A 19 35.82 35.33 -15.63
CA LEU A 19 34.72 34.71 -16.37
C LEU A 19 35.18 34.54 -17.83
N THR A 20 35.05 33.33 -18.40
CA THR A 20 34.86 33.00 -19.83
C THR A 20 34.70 31.47 -19.90
N ALA A 21 33.64 30.82 -20.41
CA ALA A 21 32.69 31.04 -21.52
C ALA A 21 33.13 30.45 -22.88
N CYS A 22 32.36 29.46 -23.38
CA CYS A 22 32.04 29.11 -24.78
C CYS A 22 30.98 27.97 -24.75
N SER A 23 29.73 28.16 -25.20
CA SER A 23 29.20 28.07 -26.59
C SER A 23 28.81 26.62 -26.99
N THR A 24 27.55 26.17 -27.00
CA THR A 24 26.36 26.46 -27.87
C THR A 24 26.42 25.94 -29.32
N GLU A 25 25.50 25.01 -29.65
CA GLU A 25 24.73 24.85 -30.92
C GLU A 25 23.51 23.95 -30.58
N ASN A 26 22.25 24.39 -30.75
CA ASN A 26 21.37 24.23 -31.94
C ASN A 26 21.19 22.75 -32.38
N GLY A 27 19.99 22.18 -32.56
CA GLY A 27 18.61 22.69 -32.40
C GLY A 27 17.65 22.01 -33.41
N SER A 28 16.39 21.75 -33.04
CA SER A 28 15.33 21.38 -34.00
C SER A 28 13.93 21.56 -33.41
N ASP A 29 13.14 22.46 -34.00
CA ASP A 29 11.69 22.61 -33.75
C ASP A 29 10.90 21.38 -34.22
N SER A 30 9.76 21.11 -33.56
CA SER A 30 8.59 20.58 -34.23
C SER A 30 7.32 21.18 -33.62
N GLN A 31 6.65 22.04 -34.38
CA GLN A 31 5.33 22.58 -34.04
C GLN A 31 4.23 21.58 -34.42
N LEU A 32 3.30 21.31 -33.51
CA LEU A 32 1.88 21.07 -33.84
C LEU A 32 1.07 21.80 -32.76
N VAL A 33 0.54 22.99 -33.06
CA VAL A 33 -0.85 23.19 -33.53
C VAL A 33 -1.85 22.76 -32.45
N GLY A 34 -2.30 23.73 -31.65
CA GLY A 34 -3.38 23.51 -30.69
C GLY A 34 -4.76 23.62 -31.34
N ASN A 35 -5.77 23.16 -30.60
CA ASN A 35 -7.16 23.54 -30.83
C ASN A 35 -7.83 23.72 -29.46
N ASN A 36 -8.42 24.90 -29.24
CA ASN A 36 -9.15 25.19 -28.00
C ASN A 36 -10.52 24.51 -28.02
N GLY A 37 -10.92 23.98 -26.88
CA GLY A 37 -12.23 23.39 -26.64
C GLY A 37 -12.64 23.57 -25.19
N ASP A 38 -12.83 24.82 -24.76
CA ASP A 38 -13.27 25.16 -23.41
C ASP A 38 -14.61 24.47 -23.07
N ASN A 39 -14.62 23.69 -21.98
CA ASN A 39 -15.76 23.56 -21.06
C ASN A 39 -15.34 22.77 -19.81
N SER A 40 -14.54 23.39 -18.94
CA SER A 40 -14.26 22.89 -17.59
C SER A 40 -14.94 23.81 -16.57
N PRO A 41 -15.97 23.35 -15.82
CA PRO A 41 -16.49 24.10 -14.68
C PRO A 41 -15.46 24.03 -13.54
N SER A 42 -14.85 25.17 -13.19
CA SER A 42 -14.01 25.25 -11.99
C SER A 42 -14.85 25.06 -10.74
N ASN A 43 -14.71 23.92 -10.06
CA ASN A 43 -15.27 23.72 -8.72
C ASN A 43 -14.14 23.73 -7.68
N THR A 44 -13.76 24.93 -7.23
CA THR A 44 -12.81 25.11 -6.12
C THR A 44 -13.50 24.80 -4.79
N GLY A 45 -13.69 23.51 -4.50
CA GLY A 45 -14.23 23.00 -3.23
C GLY A 45 -13.11 22.77 -2.21
N ASN A 46 -12.92 23.70 -1.29
CA ASN A 46 -11.98 23.58 -0.19
C ASN A 46 -12.57 22.65 0.90
N LEU A 47 -12.34 21.34 0.79
CA LEU A 47 -12.77 20.35 1.79
C LEU A 47 -11.86 20.41 3.03
N SER A 48 -12.26 21.23 4.01
CA SER A 48 -11.78 21.08 5.39
C SER A 48 -12.54 19.97 6.09
N ASN A 49 -11.81 19.13 6.83
CA ASN A 49 -12.37 18.14 7.74
C ASN A 49 -13.45 18.75 8.65
N ASN A 50 -14.71 18.33 8.48
CA ASN A 50 -15.67 18.11 9.56
C ASN A 50 -16.87 17.31 9.00
N SER A 51 -16.74 15.98 8.95
CA SER A 51 -17.84 15.08 8.61
C SER A 51 -18.67 14.77 9.86
N ASP A 52 -19.42 15.77 10.34
CA ASP A 52 -20.62 15.52 11.16
C ASP A 52 -21.66 14.85 10.25
N ILE A 53 -21.50 13.56 9.99
CA ILE A 53 -22.48 12.76 9.25
C ILE A 53 -23.68 12.57 10.18
N GLU A 54 -24.81 13.16 9.82
CA GLU A 54 -26.09 12.84 10.46
C GLU A 54 -26.38 11.35 10.20
N SER A 55 -26.30 10.54 11.26
CA SER A 55 -26.46 9.09 11.20
C SER A 55 -27.85 8.73 10.67
N ASP A 56 -27.91 8.21 9.44
CA ASP A 56 -29.15 7.67 8.89
C ASP A 56 -29.60 6.43 9.69
N LYS A 57 -30.90 6.35 9.94
CA LYS A 57 -31.48 5.38 10.88
C LYS A 57 -31.96 4.11 10.19
N ASP A 58 -31.02 3.37 9.61
CA ASP A 58 -31.12 1.92 9.42
C ASP A 58 -29.73 1.37 9.05
N GLY A 59 -28.87 1.15 10.06
CA GLY A 59 -27.47 0.76 9.86
C GLY A 59 -26.87 0.16 11.12
N ASN A 60 -26.76 -1.17 11.12
CA ASN A 60 -25.96 -2.04 12.00
C ASN A 60 -25.38 -1.40 13.29
N GLU A 61 -26.11 -1.48 14.41
CA GLU A 61 -25.71 -0.93 15.73
C GLU A 61 -24.43 -1.56 16.34
N ASN A 62 -23.69 -2.38 15.58
CA ASN A 62 -22.65 -3.29 16.05
C ASN A 62 -21.24 -2.98 15.52
N GLU A 63 -21.07 -2.08 14.54
CA GLU A 63 -19.78 -1.92 13.83
C GLU A 63 -18.66 -1.28 14.65
N ASN A 64 -19.02 -0.59 15.75
CA ASN A 64 -18.06 -0.03 16.71
C ASN A 64 -18.08 -0.77 18.06
N ASP A 65 -18.74 -1.93 18.14
CA ASP A 65 -18.72 -2.78 19.34
C ASP A 65 -17.38 -3.54 19.42
N PRO A 66 -16.62 -3.45 20.54
CA PRO A 66 -15.35 -4.14 20.67
C PRO A 66 -15.44 -5.67 20.53
N GLU A 67 -16.55 -6.31 20.92
CA GLU A 67 -16.70 -7.77 20.77
C GLU A 67 -16.92 -8.16 19.29
N TYR A 68 -17.67 -7.35 18.53
CA TYR A 68 -17.79 -7.49 17.08
C TYR A 68 -16.45 -7.28 16.36
N LEU A 69 -15.70 -6.23 16.71
CA LEU A 69 -14.41 -5.91 16.08
C LEU A 69 -13.34 -6.98 16.36
N GLU A 70 -13.20 -7.41 17.62
CA GLU A 70 -12.28 -8.50 18.02
C GLU A 70 -12.62 -9.80 17.29
N LYS A 71 -13.92 -10.10 17.14
CA LYS A 71 -14.38 -11.28 16.39
C LYS A 71 -14.03 -11.18 14.91
N ASN A 72 -14.20 -10.02 14.27
CA ASN A 72 -13.78 -9.85 12.88
C ASN A 72 -12.26 -10.02 12.76
N TRP A 73 -11.48 -9.38 13.65
CA TRP A 73 -10.02 -9.49 13.68
C TRP A 73 -9.55 -10.94 13.78
N THR A 74 -10.11 -11.71 14.73
CA THR A 74 -9.74 -13.11 14.98
C THR A 74 -9.99 -14.04 13.78
N ASN A 75 -10.88 -13.67 12.85
CA ASN A 75 -11.15 -14.44 11.63
C ASN A 75 -10.44 -13.88 10.38
N SER A 76 -9.60 -12.85 10.55
CA SER A 76 -8.88 -12.16 9.48
C SER A 76 -7.48 -12.73 9.27
N SER A 77 -6.89 -12.54 8.08
CA SER A 77 -5.50 -12.93 7.80
C SER A 77 -4.46 -12.15 8.62
N HIS A 78 -4.81 -10.97 9.17
CA HIS A 78 -3.92 -10.26 10.09
C HIS A 78 -3.76 -10.97 11.44
N ALA A 79 -4.75 -11.74 11.88
CA ALA A 79 -4.67 -12.53 13.11
C ALA A 79 -3.96 -13.88 12.94
N ASP A 80 -3.81 -14.37 11.70
CA ASP A 80 -3.03 -15.58 11.37
C ASP A 80 -1.95 -15.26 10.32
N SER A 81 -0.96 -14.52 10.79
CA SER A 81 0.11 -13.94 9.98
C SER A 81 1.41 -14.76 9.89
N TYR A 82 1.48 -15.99 10.40
CA TYR A 82 2.74 -16.75 10.47
C TYR A 82 3.33 -17.04 9.09
N VAL A 83 4.64 -16.84 8.93
CA VAL A 83 5.33 -17.01 7.64
C VAL A 83 6.81 -17.37 7.86
N GLN A 84 7.42 -18.05 6.90
CA GLN A 84 8.85 -18.34 6.84
C GLN A 84 9.37 -18.15 5.40
N ASP A 85 10.68 -17.90 5.26
CA ASP A 85 11.37 -17.93 3.97
C ASP A 85 11.72 -19.38 3.55
N ASN A 86 12.19 -19.53 2.31
CA ASN A 86 12.65 -20.80 1.72
C ASN A 86 13.80 -21.48 2.49
N SER A 87 14.46 -20.78 3.42
CA SER A 87 15.50 -21.29 4.31
C SER A 87 15.00 -21.60 5.72
N GLY A 88 13.72 -21.38 6.02
CA GLY A 88 13.08 -21.58 7.32
C GLY A 88 13.26 -20.43 8.31
N ASN A 89 13.82 -19.29 7.91
CA ASN A 89 13.94 -18.11 8.78
C ASN A 89 12.69 -17.22 8.67
N ASN A 90 12.45 -16.35 9.66
CA ASN A 90 11.28 -15.47 9.66
C ASN A 90 11.45 -14.16 10.45
N ASN A 91 12.57 -13.91 11.16
CA ASN A 91 12.73 -12.68 11.93
C ASN A 91 12.64 -11.41 11.06
N ARG A 92 13.08 -11.46 9.79
CA ARG A 92 12.92 -10.33 8.87
C ARG A 92 11.45 -10.11 8.46
N CYS A 93 10.69 -11.19 8.29
CA CYS A 93 9.27 -11.18 7.96
C CYS A 93 8.43 -10.64 9.15
N ALA A 94 8.89 -10.88 10.38
CA ALA A 94 8.26 -10.38 11.59
C ALA A 94 8.08 -8.85 11.59
N GLN A 95 8.88 -8.08 10.84
CA GLN A 95 8.70 -6.61 10.69
C GLN A 95 7.25 -6.24 10.33
N CYS A 96 6.62 -7.01 9.44
CA CYS A 96 5.23 -6.78 9.02
C CYS A 96 4.26 -7.78 9.64
N HIS A 97 4.69 -9.03 9.84
CA HIS A 97 3.81 -10.13 10.22
C HIS A 97 3.74 -10.41 11.72
N ALA A 98 4.76 -10.03 12.50
CA ALA A 98 4.79 -10.16 13.96
C ALA A 98 5.52 -8.97 14.61
N PRO A 99 5.00 -7.74 14.46
CA PRO A 99 5.72 -6.51 14.82
C PRO A 99 6.03 -6.40 16.32
N THR A 100 5.39 -7.21 17.18
CA THR A 100 5.75 -7.31 18.61
C THR A 100 6.99 -8.18 18.86
N ASN A 101 7.29 -9.17 18.02
CA ASN A 101 8.53 -9.96 18.10
C ASN A 101 9.69 -9.33 17.34
N TRP A 102 9.40 -8.52 16.31
CA TRP A 102 10.44 -7.97 15.44
C TRP A 102 11.49 -7.20 16.22
N MET A 103 12.75 -7.51 15.92
CA MET A 103 13.91 -6.76 16.34
C MET A 103 14.83 -6.58 15.13
N PRO A 104 15.25 -5.34 14.79
CA PRO A 104 16.22 -5.10 13.71
C PRO A 104 17.59 -5.69 14.06
N SER A 105 18.35 -6.06 13.04
CA SER A 105 19.77 -6.39 13.20
C SER A 105 20.60 -5.16 13.58
N MET A 106 21.83 -5.37 14.06
CA MET A 106 22.75 -4.26 14.38
C MET A 106 22.99 -3.33 13.19
N ASP A 107 23.07 -3.87 11.97
CA ASP A 107 23.30 -3.11 10.74
C ASP A 107 22.07 -2.31 10.25
N GLU A 108 20.87 -2.65 10.74
CA GLU A 108 19.61 -1.98 10.41
C GLU A 108 19.20 -0.89 11.42
N MET A 109 19.88 -0.81 12.58
CA MET A 109 19.56 0.20 13.60
C MET A 109 20.08 1.61 13.24
N PRO A 110 19.33 2.68 13.58
CA PRO A 110 19.77 4.06 13.36
C PRO A 110 21.08 4.39 14.09
N GLU A 111 21.93 5.25 13.50
CA GLU A 111 23.25 5.61 14.08
C GLU A 111 23.19 6.15 15.52
N SER A 112 22.06 6.73 15.93
CA SER A 112 21.81 7.16 17.31
C SER A 112 21.94 6.01 18.32
N CYS A 113 21.58 4.79 17.95
CA CYS A 113 21.66 3.61 18.81
C CYS A 113 23.13 3.21 19.10
N PHE A 114 24.05 3.40 18.15
CA PHE A 114 25.49 3.14 18.33
C PHE A 114 26.18 4.11 19.31
N SER A 115 25.49 5.15 19.78
CA SER A 115 26.03 6.07 20.80
C SER A 115 26.10 5.43 22.20
N CYS A 116 25.37 4.35 22.43
CA CYS A 116 25.34 3.63 23.69
C CYS A 116 26.44 2.57 23.79
N LYS A 117 27.04 2.41 24.97
CA LYS A 117 28.17 1.49 25.20
C LYS A 117 27.78 0.06 25.60
N PHE A 118 26.60 -0.40 25.18
CA PHE A 118 26.19 -1.79 25.39
C PHE A 118 26.18 -2.53 24.07
N GLU A 119 26.68 -3.77 24.10
CA GLU A 119 26.60 -4.68 22.97
C GLU A 119 25.18 -5.26 22.95
N ILE A 120 24.48 -5.11 21.82
CA ILE A 120 23.23 -5.81 21.52
C ILE A 120 23.63 -6.97 20.62
N ASN A 121 23.18 -8.18 20.93
CA ASN A 121 23.36 -9.30 20.02
C ASN A 121 22.36 -9.17 18.86
N ASP A 122 22.75 -9.62 17.67
CA ASP A 122 21.78 -9.76 16.58
C ASP A 122 20.64 -10.71 17.00
N PRO A 123 19.40 -10.45 16.52
CA PRO A 123 18.26 -11.33 16.76
C PRO A 123 18.51 -12.74 16.19
N ASP A 124 17.92 -13.75 16.83
CA ASP A 124 17.84 -15.07 16.22
C ASP A 124 17.06 -14.98 14.88
N PRO A 125 17.51 -15.63 13.80
CA PRO A 125 16.88 -15.50 12.49
C PRO A 125 15.50 -16.19 12.41
N TYR A 126 15.19 -17.05 13.37
CA TYR A 126 13.96 -17.83 13.46
C TYR A 126 13.26 -17.61 14.81
N ILE A 127 11.95 -17.40 14.74
CA ILE A 127 10.99 -17.27 15.83
C ILE A 127 10.00 -18.43 15.70
N SER A 128 9.80 -19.18 16.78
CA SER A 128 8.81 -20.28 16.83
C SER A 128 7.40 -19.78 16.55
N GLU A 129 6.57 -20.60 15.91
CA GLU A 129 5.11 -20.36 15.83
C GLU A 129 4.48 -20.19 17.22
N GLU A 130 4.94 -20.95 18.23
CA GLU A 130 4.52 -20.79 19.65
C GLU A 130 4.90 -19.43 20.26
N ASP A 131 5.98 -18.80 19.78
CA ASP A 131 6.47 -17.50 20.25
C ASP A 131 5.98 -16.34 19.35
N TRP A 132 5.26 -16.63 18.27
CA TRP A 132 4.87 -15.67 17.23
C TRP A 132 3.62 -14.89 17.64
N ALA A 133 3.82 -13.65 18.07
CA ALA A 133 2.75 -12.69 18.27
C ALA A 133 2.32 -12.12 16.91
N HIS A 134 1.34 -12.78 16.28
CA HIS A 134 0.55 -12.25 15.18
C HIS A 134 0.07 -10.83 15.46
N ILE A 135 -0.26 -10.06 14.40
CA ILE A 135 -0.50 -8.63 14.49
C ILE A 135 -1.60 -8.31 15.54
N PRO A 136 -1.25 -7.71 16.70
CA PRO A 136 -2.26 -7.35 17.69
C PRO A 136 -2.89 -6.00 17.35
N CYS A 137 -4.10 -5.74 17.86
CA CYS A 137 -4.80 -4.45 17.75
C CYS A 137 -3.91 -3.26 18.18
N ARG A 138 -3.02 -3.48 19.17
CA ARG A 138 -2.04 -2.49 19.65
C ARG A 138 -0.98 -2.03 18.63
N THR A 139 -0.91 -2.67 17.46
CA THR A 139 -0.04 -2.25 16.35
C THR A 139 -0.57 -1.00 15.67
N CYS A 140 -1.90 -0.93 15.53
CA CYS A 140 -2.65 0.07 14.78
C CYS A 140 -3.39 1.08 15.68
N HIS A 141 -3.59 0.71 16.93
CA HIS A 141 -4.30 1.49 17.94
C HIS A 141 -3.49 1.58 19.21
N LYS A 142 -3.61 2.69 19.94
CA LYS A 142 -2.92 2.84 21.22
C LYS A 142 -3.72 2.20 22.36
N LEU A 143 -3.03 1.63 23.35
CA LEU A 143 -3.68 1.16 24.58
C LEU A 143 -3.76 2.27 25.64
N ASP A 144 -4.86 2.28 26.40
CA ASP A 144 -5.03 3.11 27.60
C ASP A 144 -4.30 2.51 28.84
N LYS A 145 -4.38 3.18 29.99
CA LYS A 145 -3.69 2.73 31.23
C LYS A 145 -4.28 1.48 31.90
N LYS A 146 -5.28 0.85 31.29
CA LYS A 146 -5.92 -0.39 31.71
C LYS A 146 -6.00 -1.38 30.53
N ASP A 147 -5.13 -1.19 29.54
CA ASP A 147 -5.00 -2.04 28.36
C ASP A 147 -6.23 -2.06 27.43
N ASN A 148 -7.11 -1.05 27.50
CA ASN A 148 -8.21 -0.89 26.53
C ASN A 148 -7.67 -0.28 25.23
N VAL A 149 -8.13 -0.80 24.09
CA VAL A 149 -7.85 -0.24 22.77
C VAL A 149 -8.52 1.13 22.62
N LEU A 150 -7.77 2.14 22.18
CA LEU A 150 -8.27 3.48 21.85
C LEU A 150 -8.64 3.55 20.36
N PRO A 151 -9.75 4.22 19.98
CA PRO A 151 -10.24 4.23 18.60
C PRO A 151 -9.33 5.00 17.62
N GLU A 152 -8.52 5.93 18.11
CA GLU A 152 -7.60 6.69 17.26
C GLU A 152 -6.45 5.82 16.73
N ILE A 153 -6.10 6.03 15.45
CA ILE A 153 -5.01 5.31 14.79
C ILE A 153 -3.62 5.80 15.23
N PHE A 154 -2.72 4.87 15.48
CA PHE A 154 -1.32 5.08 15.82
C PHE A 154 -0.47 3.94 15.26
N TRP A 155 0.81 4.20 15.01
CA TRP A 155 1.76 3.15 14.65
C TRP A 155 2.62 2.77 15.86
N LEU A 156 2.72 1.47 16.17
CA LEU A 156 3.62 0.94 17.19
C LEU A 156 5.06 0.87 16.64
N GLU A 157 5.80 1.96 16.78
CA GLU A 157 7.16 2.12 16.25
C GLU A 157 8.18 1.20 16.96
N ILE A 158 8.09 1.08 18.30
CA ILE A 158 8.98 0.19 19.08
C ILE A 158 8.17 -0.58 20.12
N ALA A 159 7.81 -1.82 19.77
CA ALA A 159 6.90 -2.67 20.53
C ALA A 159 7.41 -3.09 21.92
N GLN A 160 8.73 -3.11 22.14
CA GLN A 160 9.35 -3.56 23.40
C GLN A 160 9.38 -2.47 24.49
N ILE A 161 9.06 -1.22 24.15
CA ILE A 161 8.97 -0.09 25.08
C ILE A 161 7.66 0.71 24.95
N ASP A 162 6.69 0.17 24.21
CA ASP A 162 5.40 0.80 23.90
C ASP A 162 5.54 2.22 23.34
N GLU A 163 6.50 2.43 22.43
CA GLU A 163 6.68 3.71 21.73
C GLU A 163 5.79 3.76 20.49
N TYR A 164 4.94 4.78 20.41
CA TYR A 164 3.98 4.99 19.32
C TYR A 164 4.29 6.27 18.55
N ALA A 165 4.27 6.17 17.22
CA ALA A 165 4.23 7.31 16.32
C ALA A 165 2.79 7.70 15.97
N SER A 166 2.54 9.00 15.83
CA SER A 166 1.30 9.50 15.21
C SER A 166 1.36 9.33 13.70
N VAL A 167 0.31 8.78 13.11
CA VAL A 167 0.08 8.70 11.67
C VAL A 167 -1.02 9.69 11.26
N ALA A 168 -0.94 10.26 10.05
CA ALA A 168 -1.90 11.26 9.57
C ALA A 168 -3.13 10.63 8.90
N THR A 169 -2.98 9.45 8.30
CA THR A 169 -4.04 8.72 7.60
C THR A 169 -3.93 7.22 7.83
N THR A 170 -5.01 6.48 7.54
CA THR A 170 -4.98 5.01 7.56
C THR A 170 -4.03 4.46 6.49
N ASP A 171 -3.88 5.12 5.34
CA ASP A 171 -2.92 4.69 4.31
C ASP A 171 -1.48 4.77 4.82
N GLU A 172 -1.11 5.83 5.56
CA GLU A 172 0.22 5.95 6.17
C GLU A 172 0.48 4.82 7.19
N LEU A 173 -0.57 4.33 7.86
CA LEU A 173 -0.51 3.21 8.78
C LEU A 173 -0.38 1.87 8.04
N CYS A 174 -1.25 1.62 7.04
CA CYS A 174 -1.21 0.41 6.22
C CYS A 174 0.16 0.27 5.51
N GLN A 175 0.70 1.37 4.98
CA GLN A 175 1.99 1.42 4.29
C GLN A 175 3.21 1.20 5.20
N LYS A 176 3.05 1.09 6.54
CA LYS A 176 4.13 0.59 7.41
C LYS A 176 4.46 -0.87 7.10
N CYS A 177 3.46 -1.66 6.67
CA CYS A 177 3.59 -3.05 6.25
C CYS A 177 3.40 -3.24 4.73
N HIS A 178 2.32 -2.70 4.17
CA HIS A 178 1.95 -2.74 2.75
C HIS A 178 2.68 -1.68 1.94
N ILE A 179 4.00 -1.78 1.91
CA ILE A 179 4.88 -0.85 1.23
C ILE A 179 4.65 -0.85 -0.30
N SER A 180 4.69 0.32 -0.92
CA SER A 180 4.55 0.49 -2.39
C SER A 180 5.84 0.21 -3.18
N THR A 181 6.82 -0.46 -2.56
CA THR A 181 8.13 -0.73 -3.16
C THR A 181 8.56 -2.17 -2.88
N ASN A 182 9.25 -2.79 -3.85
CA ASN A 182 9.84 -4.13 -3.69
C ASN A 182 11.11 -4.07 -2.83
N LYS A 183 11.02 -3.56 -1.60
CA LYS A 183 12.10 -3.50 -0.59
C LYS A 183 12.60 -4.91 -0.23
N PHE A 184 11.69 -5.87 -0.27
CA PHE A 184 11.97 -7.29 -0.12
C PHE A 184 11.86 -7.95 -1.50
N VAL A 185 12.87 -8.71 -1.87
CA VAL A 185 12.85 -9.57 -3.06
C VAL A 185 11.71 -10.60 -2.86
N GLY A 186 10.94 -10.88 -3.90
CA GLY A 186 9.79 -11.79 -3.86
C GLY A 186 8.50 -11.18 -3.28
N HIS A 187 8.58 -10.05 -2.57
CA HIS A 187 7.39 -9.41 -2.00
C HIS A 187 6.87 -8.32 -2.95
N PRO A 188 5.63 -8.43 -3.46
CA PRO A 188 5.04 -7.39 -4.29
C PRO A 188 4.81 -6.12 -3.46
N GLY A 189 5.02 -4.96 -4.08
CA GLY A 189 4.59 -3.69 -3.51
C GLY A 189 3.10 -3.45 -3.71
N THR A 190 2.41 -2.92 -2.71
CA THR A 190 1.01 -2.47 -2.86
C THR A 190 1.00 -1.08 -3.49
N ILE A 191 0.67 -1.01 -4.78
CA ILE A 191 0.55 0.25 -5.52
C ILE A 191 -0.92 0.44 -5.89
N VAL A 192 -1.60 1.35 -5.17
CA VAL A 192 -2.93 1.83 -5.55
C VAL A 192 -2.76 2.78 -6.72
N GLY A 193 -3.51 2.58 -7.81
CA GLY A 193 -3.34 3.34 -9.04
C GLY A 193 -4.53 3.23 -10.01
N GLY A 194 -4.40 3.88 -11.15
CA GLY A 194 -5.42 3.91 -12.19
C GLY A 194 -6.63 4.73 -11.77
N ALA A 195 -7.83 4.19 -11.95
CA ALA A 195 -9.10 4.84 -11.63
C ALA A 195 -9.30 5.09 -10.11
N HIS A 196 -8.50 4.44 -9.26
CA HIS A 196 -8.61 4.49 -7.80
C HIS A 196 -7.42 5.17 -7.10
N GLU A 197 -6.53 5.87 -7.82
CA GLU A 197 -5.29 6.46 -7.27
C GLU A 197 -5.53 7.41 -6.06
N GLU A 198 -6.70 8.08 -5.99
CA GLU A 198 -7.06 8.98 -4.88
C GLU A 198 -7.81 8.30 -3.71
N TYR A 199 -8.07 6.98 -3.78
CA TYR A 199 -8.80 6.25 -2.74
C TYR A 199 -7.90 5.80 -1.59
N GLN A 200 -8.41 5.95 -0.36
CA GLN A 200 -7.77 5.39 0.83
C GLN A 200 -8.03 3.89 0.94
N CYS A 201 -7.13 3.14 1.59
CA CYS A 201 -7.26 1.68 1.75
C CYS A 201 -8.61 1.28 2.36
N VAL A 202 -9.09 2.02 3.36
CA VAL A 202 -10.38 1.79 4.04
C VAL A 202 -11.61 2.25 3.25
N GLY A 203 -11.43 2.88 2.08
CA GLY A 203 -12.51 3.13 1.13
C GLY A 203 -12.96 1.85 0.39
N CYS A 204 -12.10 0.83 0.35
CA CYS A 204 -12.35 -0.45 -0.31
C CYS A 204 -12.28 -1.65 0.65
N HIS A 205 -11.48 -1.57 1.72
CA HIS A 205 -11.25 -2.65 2.69
C HIS A 205 -11.81 -2.34 4.08
N ASP A 206 -12.42 -3.33 4.71
CA ASP A 206 -12.57 -3.34 6.16
C ASP A 206 -11.27 -3.86 6.81
N ALA A 207 -10.60 -3.00 7.58
CA ALA A 207 -9.29 -3.29 8.16
C ALA A 207 -9.33 -4.40 9.24
N HIS A 208 -10.50 -4.70 9.81
CA HIS A 208 -10.66 -5.68 10.87
C HIS A 208 -10.96 -7.09 10.35
N SER A 209 -11.57 -7.24 9.18
CA SER A 209 -11.92 -8.52 8.57
C SER A 209 -11.06 -8.87 7.35
N ASN A 210 -10.21 -7.95 6.90
CA ASN A 210 -9.50 -7.97 5.61
C ASN A 210 -10.43 -8.05 4.37
N THR A 211 -11.76 -7.93 4.52
CA THR A 211 -12.71 -8.02 3.41
C THR A 211 -12.61 -6.77 2.53
N ALA A 212 -12.51 -6.96 1.21
CA ALA A 212 -12.56 -5.89 0.22
C ALA A 212 -13.87 -5.96 -0.60
N SER A 213 -14.38 -4.82 -1.07
CA SER A 213 -15.50 -4.82 -2.02
C SER A 213 -15.54 -3.58 -2.90
N CYS A 214 -15.81 -3.78 -4.19
CA CYS A 214 -16.10 -2.71 -5.14
C CYS A 214 -17.57 -2.22 -5.05
N GLY A 215 -18.48 -3.05 -4.52
CA GLY A 215 -19.93 -2.78 -4.50
C GLY A 215 -20.52 -2.50 -3.12
N ALA A 216 -19.91 -2.94 -2.02
CA ALA A 216 -20.47 -2.78 -0.68
C ALA A 216 -20.56 -1.32 -0.20
N THR A 217 -19.77 -0.42 -0.80
CA THR A 217 -19.76 1.03 -0.54
C THR A 217 -20.54 1.83 -1.60
N GLU A 218 -21.42 1.19 -2.36
CA GLU A 218 -22.20 1.76 -3.47
C GLU A 218 -21.35 2.39 -4.60
N CYS A 219 -20.03 2.15 -4.63
CA CYS A 219 -19.13 2.69 -5.66
C CYS A 219 -19.38 2.08 -7.05
N HIS A 220 -19.68 0.79 -7.11
CA HIS A 220 -20.07 0.08 -8.33
C HIS A 220 -21.38 -0.67 -8.14
N ASP A 221 -22.31 -0.52 -9.09
CA ASP A 221 -23.41 -1.46 -9.26
C ASP A 221 -22.87 -2.74 -9.91
N LEU A 222 -22.74 -3.81 -9.12
CA LEU A 222 -22.21 -5.10 -9.57
C LEU A 222 -23.24 -5.97 -10.31
N ASN A 223 -24.34 -5.38 -10.79
CA ASN A 223 -25.35 -6.05 -11.57
C ASN A 223 -24.84 -6.36 -13.00
N VAL A 224 -24.45 -7.62 -13.22
CA VAL A 224 -24.11 -8.22 -14.54
C VAL A 224 -25.27 -8.25 -15.56
N ALA A 225 -26.39 -7.61 -15.26
CA ALA A 225 -27.51 -7.36 -16.18
C ALA A 225 -27.80 -5.85 -16.29
N ALA A 226 -26.75 -5.05 -16.49
CA ALA A 226 -26.85 -3.62 -16.79
C ALA A 226 -27.66 -3.36 -18.08
N ASP A 227 -28.33 -2.19 -18.14
CA ASP A 227 -29.03 -1.71 -19.35
C ASP A 227 -28.52 -0.29 -19.70
N PRO A 228 -27.75 -0.12 -20.80
CA PRO A 228 -27.30 -1.16 -21.73
C PRO A 228 -26.27 -2.11 -21.09
N PRO A 229 -26.13 -3.36 -21.60
CA PRO A 229 -25.08 -4.28 -21.17
C PRO A 229 -23.68 -3.69 -21.36
N ILE A 230 -22.77 -4.08 -20.46
CA ILE A 230 -21.34 -3.74 -20.53
C ILE A 230 -20.60 -5.01 -20.99
N GLU A 231 -19.76 -4.88 -22.02
CA GLU A 231 -18.96 -5.99 -22.56
C GLU A 231 -18.10 -6.62 -21.46
N GLY A 232 -18.08 -7.96 -21.38
CA GLY A 232 -17.35 -8.71 -20.35
C GLY A 232 -17.94 -8.63 -18.93
N HIS A 233 -19.14 -8.05 -18.76
CA HIS A 233 -19.88 -8.03 -17.48
C HIS A 233 -21.13 -8.90 -17.56
N ASP A 234 -20.96 -10.12 -18.07
CA ASP A 234 -22.01 -11.10 -18.40
C ASP A 234 -21.92 -12.37 -17.52
N GLU A 235 -22.73 -13.40 -17.83
CA GLU A 235 -22.75 -14.66 -17.07
C GLU A 235 -21.47 -15.49 -17.22
N ASP A 236 -20.80 -15.44 -18.38
CA ASP A 236 -19.56 -16.19 -18.63
C ASP A 236 -18.37 -15.61 -17.83
N HIS A 237 -18.41 -14.31 -17.53
CA HIS A 237 -17.38 -13.60 -16.77
C HIS A 237 -17.61 -13.55 -15.24
N GLN A 238 -18.70 -14.12 -14.71
CA GLN A 238 -19.01 -14.05 -13.26
C GLN A 238 -17.92 -14.64 -12.35
N ASN A 239 -17.12 -15.60 -12.84
CA ASN A 239 -16.01 -16.19 -12.11
C ASN A 239 -14.67 -15.47 -12.33
N VAL A 240 -14.66 -14.35 -13.06
CA VAL A 240 -13.47 -13.53 -13.28
C VAL A 240 -13.46 -12.38 -12.29
N SER A 241 -12.41 -12.31 -11.45
CA SER A 241 -12.26 -11.18 -10.53
C SER A 241 -12.09 -9.87 -11.30
N CYS A 242 -12.64 -8.77 -10.77
CA CYS A 242 -12.52 -7.46 -11.42
C CYS A 242 -11.05 -7.10 -11.70
N ALA A 243 -10.15 -7.44 -10.77
CA ALA A 243 -8.71 -7.25 -10.94
C ALA A 243 -8.10 -8.11 -12.07
N ALA A 244 -8.62 -9.29 -12.40
CA ALA A 244 -8.12 -10.07 -13.54
C ALA A 244 -8.39 -9.39 -14.90
N CYS A 245 -9.52 -8.67 -15.04
CA CYS A 245 -9.84 -7.90 -16.25
C CYS A 245 -9.19 -6.50 -16.26
N HIS A 246 -9.27 -5.79 -15.13
CA HIS A 246 -8.95 -4.36 -15.01
C HIS A 246 -7.53 -4.06 -14.51
N ASP A 247 -6.67 -5.07 -14.36
CA ASP A 247 -5.29 -4.88 -13.94
C ASP A 247 -4.44 -4.10 -14.97
N SER A 248 -3.78 -3.05 -14.50
CA SER A 248 -2.74 -2.28 -15.20
C SER A 248 -1.33 -2.45 -14.59
N GLY A 249 -1.15 -3.43 -13.70
CA GLY A 249 0.13 -3.82 -13.09
C GLY A 249 0.96 -4.81 -13.91
N ASP A 250 0.51 -5.19 -15.12
CA ASP A 250 1.13 -6.19 -15.99
C ASP A 250 1.29 -7.58 -15.34
N TYR A 251 0.35 -7.97 -14.46
CA TYR A 251 0.35 -9.27 -13.80
C TYR A 251 -0.13 -10.41 -14.73
N GLU A 252 0.25 -11.65 -14.45
CA GLU A 252 -0.30 -12.81 -15.18
C GLU A 252 -1.75 -13.07 -14.75
N VAL A 253 -2.56 -13.69 -15.60
CA VAL A 253 -3.98 -13.97 -15.32
C VAL A 253 -4.27 -15.44 -15.61
N GLY A 254 -4.95 -16.11 -14.68
CA GLY A 254 -5.29 -17.53 -14.78
C GLY A 254 -6.37 -17.98 -13.80
N PRO A 255 -6.85 -19.23 -13.89
CA PRO A 255 -7.79 -19.81 -12.96
C PRO A 255 -7.10 -20.42 -11.72
N MET A 256 -7.67 -20.20 -10.54
CA MET A 256 -7.40 -20.96 -9.32
C MET A 256 -8.00 -22.37 -9.36
N ASP A 257 -7.66 -23.23 -8.40
CA ASP A 257 -8.18 -24.61 -8.31
C ASP A 257 -9.72 -24.67 -8.22
N GLU A 258 -10.35 -23.64 -7.64
CA GLU A 258 -11.80 -23.45 -7.55
C GLU A 258 -12.45 -22.91 -8.84
N GLY A 259 -11.67 -22.59 -9.87
CA GLY A 259 -12.13 -22.09 -11.17
C GLY A 259 -12.35 -20.56 -11.26
N GLN A 260 -12.14 -19.83 -10.17
CA GLN A 260 -12.13 -18.36 -10.17
C GLN A 260 -10.86 -17.83 -10.85
N TRP A 261 -10.98 -16.84 -11.73
CA TRP A 261 -9.84 -16.20 -12.39
C TRP A 261 -9.33 -15.00 -11.60
N ILE A 262 -8.02 -14.96 -11.39
CA ILE A 262 -7.31 -13.95 -10.61
C ILE A 262 -6.01 -13.52 -11.29
N THR A 263 -5.45 -12.40 -10.85
CA THR A 263 -4.09 -12.00 -11.16
C THR A 263 -3.06 -12.79 -10.35
N TYR A 264 -1.86 -12.99 -10.93
CA TYR A 264 -0.75 -13.72 -10.34
C TYR A 264 0.54 -12.92 -10.42
N ILE A 265 1.37 -13.07 -9.40
CA ILE A 265 2.77 -12.64 -9.39
C ILE A 265 3.68 -13.86 -9.56
N THR A 266 4.75 -13.70 -10.33
CA THR A 266 5.85 -14.66 -10.36
C THR A 266 6.72 -14.49 -9.12
N ASP A 267 7.10 -15.59 -8.47
CA ASP A 267 8.17 -15.52 -7.47
C ASP A 267 9.49 -15.11 -8.14
N SER A 268 10.15 -14.11 -7.56
CA SER A 268 11.46 -13.67 -8.02
C SER A 268 12.61 -14.58 -7.58
N GLU A 269 12.41 -15.44 -6.57
CA GLU A 269 13.37 -16.50 -6.22
C GLU A 269 13.16 -17.75 -7.08
N ASN A 270 11.90 -18.11 -7.35
CA ASN A 270 11.51 -19.25 -8.19
C ASN A 270 10.61 -18.83 -9.38
N MET A 271 11.21 -18.43 -10.50
CA MET A 271 10.46 -17.90 -11.67
C MET A 271 9.47 -18.89 -12.34
N ASP A 272 9.43 -20.15 -11.89
CA ASP A 272 8.46 -21.16 -12.32
C ASP A 272 7.24 -21.27 -11.38
N GLU A 273 7.16 -20.45 -10.32
CA GLU A 273 6.10 -20.47 -9.30
C GLU A 273 5.27 -19.18 -9.33
N LEU A 274 3.94 -19.33 -9.35
CA LEU A 274 2.97 -18.24 -9.43
C LEU A 274 2.13 -18.19 -8.15
N TYR A 275 2.06 -17.01 -7.53
CA TYR A 275 1.20 -16.78 -6.36
C TYR A 275 -0.03 -15.93 -6.72
N PRO A 276 -1.25 -16.33 -6.30
CA PRO A 276 -2.44 -15.50 -6.44
C PRO A 276 -2.24 -14.15 -5.76
N PHE A 277 -2.52 -13.06 -6.48
CA PHE A 277 -2.33 -11.70 -5.97
C PHE A 277 -3.33 -10.75 -6.61
N THR A 278 -4.15 -10.08 -5.82
CA THR A 278 -5.10 -9.08 -6.32
C THR A 278 -4.37 -7.78 -6.67
N SER A 279 -4.39 -7.40 -7.95
CA SER A 279 -3.87 -6.10 -8.37
C SER A 279 -4.57 -4.93 -7.67
N HIS A 280 -3.80 -3.90 -7.32
CA HIS A 280 -4.30 -2.64 -6.78
C HIS A 280 -4.15 -1.47 -7.79
N ASN A 281 -3.57 -1.73 -8.96
CA ASN A 281 -3.51 -0.78 -10.07
C ASN A 281 -4.63 -1.10 -11.07
N ILE A 282 -5.81 -0.49 -10.84
CA ILE A 282 -7.07 -0.87 -11.50
C ILE A 282 -7.52 0.26 -12.43
N VAL A 283 -7.69 -0.05 -13.72
CA VAL A 283 -8.09 0.91 -14.78
C VAL A 283 -9.44 0.55 -15.39
N LEU A 284 -10.05 1.47 -16.16
CA LEU A 284 -11.33 1.21 -16.82
C LEU A 284 -11.17 0.35 -18.08
N GLU A 285 -10.03 0.48 -18.74
CA GLU A 285 -9.66 -0.25 -19.95
C GLU A 285 -9.40 -1.74 -19.66
N VAL A 286 -9.97 -2.63 -20.48
CA VAL A 286 -9.77 -4.08 -20.37
C VAL A 286 -9.07 -4.59 -21.64
N VAL A 287 -8.18 -5.57 -21.48
CA VAL A 287 -7.46 -6.23 -22.58
C VAL A 287 -7.92 -7.68 -22.69
N CYS A 288 -9.02 -7.90 -23.40
CA CYS A 288 -9.66 -9.22 -23.55
C CYS A 288 -8.70 -10.31 -24.08
N ASP A 289 -7.75 -9.92 -24.93
CA ASP A 289 -6.69 -10.79 -25.48
C ASP A 289 -5.82 -11.47 -24.40
N ARG A 290 -5.82 -11.00 -23.14
CA ARG A 290 -5.17 -11.70 -21.99
C ARG A 290 -5.76 -13.09 -21.74
N CYS A 291 -7.04 -13.28 -22.04
CA CYS A 291 -7.75 -14.54 -21.89
C CYS A 291 -8.17 -15.12 -23.26
N HIS A 292 -8.61 -14.27 -24.19
CA HIS A 292 -9.13 -14.67 -25.51
C HIS A 292 -8.05 -14.70 -26.58
N PHE A 293 -7.11 -15.64 -26.47
CA PHE A 293 -6.03 -15.83 -27.44
C PHE A 293 -6.02 -17.25 -28.06
N PRO A 294 -5.49 -17.42 -29.30
CA PRO A 294 -5.36 -18.74 -29.92
C PRO A 294 -4.51 -19.71 -29.09
N ASP A 295 -4.91 -20.98 -29.06
CA ASP A 295 -4.24 -22.04 -28.29
C ASP A 295 -4.12 -21.75 -26.77
N ASN A 296 -5.08 -21.00 -26.21
CA ASN A 296 -5.19 -20.75 -24.77
C ASN A 296 -5.13 -22.08 -23.97
N PRO A 297 -4.23 -22.21 -22.97
CA PRO A 297 -3.95 -23.48 -22.31
C PRO A 297 -5.11 -23.98 -21.43
N TRP A 298 -6.03 -23.11 -21.06
CA TRP A 298 -7.26 -23.42 -20.31
C TRP A 298 -8.46 -23.71 -21.22
N GLY A 299 -8.29 -23.65 -22.54
CA GLY A 299 -9.31 -24.02 -23.53
C GLY A 299 -10.34 -22.93 -23.84
N LEU A 300 -10.06 -21.67 -23.48
CA LEU A 300 -10.91 -20.53 -23.86
C LEU A 300 -10.89 -20.28 -25.37
N SER A 301 -11.97 -19.72 -25.90
CA SER A 301 -12.05 -19.27 -27.29
C SER A 301 -11.23 -18.00 -27.51
N GLY A 302 -10.42 -17.98 -28.57
CA GLY A 302 -9.81 -16.75 -29.10
C GLY A 302 -10.74 -15.90 -29.95
N GLU A 303 -11.98 -16.34 -30.22
CA GLU A 303 -13.03 -15.49 -30.78
C GLU A 303 -13.75 -14.77 -29.65
N ILE A 304 -13.52 -13.45 -29.53
CA ILE A 304 -14.31 -12.54 -28.70
C ILE A 304 -15.64 -12.31 -29.42
N VAL A 305 -16.73 -12.80 -28.85
CA VAL A 305 -18.09 -12.59 -29.37
C VAL A 305 -18.66 -11.34 -28.72
N GLN A 306 -18.72 -10.24 -29.48
CA GLN A 306 -19.43 -9.04 -29.06
C GLN A 306 -20.94 -9.24 -29.33
N GLU A 307 -21.78 -9.25 -28.29
CA GLU A 307 -23.25 -9.31 -28.40
C GLU A 307 -23.89 -7.93 -28.61
#